data_AF-A0A072TP07-F1
#
_entry.id   AF-A0A072TP07-F1
#
_cell.length_a   1.000
_cell.length_b   1.000
_cell.length_c   1.000
_cell.angle_alpha   90.00
_cell.angle_beta   90.00
_cell.angle_gamma   90.00
#
_symmetry.space_group_name_H-M   'P 1'
#
loop_
_entity.id
_entity.type
_entity.pdbx_description
1 polymer ?
#
loop_
_entity_poly.entity_id
_entity_poly.type
_entity_poly.pdbx_seq_one_letter_code
_entity_poly.pdbx_strand_id
1 'polypeptide(L)'
;WDLDICGIQSVKDIKQKCPNVKLVFSIGGRGTKYPFSPIEKNYWCDNAVDSLKTIIKQYNDIFAGIDINYEHINTNDENDFSNYVGDVINRLKNEVGIDVVSIAPSHANDNYYKLLYSAHADDINWVDYQFYMQPIPTENEFLSLFLSLAREYALEKLLVGASTDPRDGGNVPLDVFVQTCTNLIKHKSLSGIFIWNANDYEKIALDILTNN
;
A
#
# COMPACT_ATOMS: atom_id res chain seq x y z
N TRP A 1 -6.72 -13.48 3.82
CA TRP A 1 -7.69 -12.73 4.62
C TRP A 1 -8.42 -13.75 5.48
N ASP A 2 -8.23 -13.69 6.78
CA ASP A 2 -8.93 -14.56 7.73
C ASP A 2 -10.17 -13.81 8.22
N LEU A 3 -11.36 -14.31 7.87
CA LEU A 3 -12.63 -13.67 8.21
C LEU A 3 -13.00 -13.85 9.68
N ASP A 4 -12.38 -14.82 10.37
CA ASP A 4 -12.63 -15.05 11.79
C ASP A 4 -11.86 -14.03 12.65
N ILE A 5 -10.73 -13.51 12.13
CA ILE A 5 -9.91 -12.49 12.78
C ILE A 5 -10.30 -11.08 12.31
N CYS A 6 -10.31 -10.86 10.99
CA CYS A 6 -10.53 -9.56 10.35
C CYS A 6 -11.92 -9.46 9.69
N GLY A 7 -12.94 -10.06 10.31
CA GLY A 7 -14.33 -9.99 9.82
C GLY A 7 -14.95 -8.60 9.93
N ILE A 8 -16.13 -8.44 9.32
CA ILE A 8 -16.91 -7.19 9.31
C ILE A 8 -17.17 -6.67 10.74
N GLN A 9 -17.51 -7.57 11.67
CA GLN A 9 -17.81 -7.18 13.05
C GLN A 9 -16.55 -6.64 13.76
N SER A 10 -15.39 -7.29 13.60
CA SER A 10 -14.12 -6.83 14.16
C SER A 10 -13.79 -5.41 13.70
N VAL A 11 -14.01 -5.10 12.41
CA VAL A 11 -13.78 -3.75 11.87
C VAL A 11 -14.77 -2.74 12.46
N LYS A 12 -16.05 -3.10 12.59
CA LYS A 12 -17.06 -2.24 13.23
C LYS A 12 -16.70 -1.92 14.68
N ASP A 13 -16.27 -2.92 15.44
CA ASP A 13 -15.90 -2.77 16.85
C ASP A 13 -14.69 -1.84 17.01
N ILE A 14 -13.69 -1.96 16.12
CA ILE A 14 -12.53 -1.05 16.09
C ILE A 14 -12.97 0.36 15.73
N LYS A 15 -13.81 0.55 14.70
CA LYS A 15 -14.28 1.86 14.27
C LYS A 15 -15.12 2.56 15.34
N GLN A 16 -15.89 1.81 16.13
CA GLN A 16 -16.63 2.35 17.27
C GLN A 16 -15.69 2.90 18.37
N LYS A 17 -14.57 2.21 18.63
CA LYS A 17 -13.56 2.62 19.61
C LYS A 17 -12.64 3.72 19.08
N CYS A 18 -12.35 3.68 17.78
CA CYS A 18 -11.41 4.55 17.08
C CYS A 18 -12.08 5.12 15.82
N PRO A 19 -12.89 6.20 15.94
CA PRO A 19 -13.70 6.71 14.83
C PRO A 19 -12.93 7.14 13.57
N ASN A 20 -11.64 7.44 13.71
CA ASN A 20 -10.77 7.84 12.61
C ASN A 20 -10.25 6.66 11.77
N VAL A 21 -10.51 5.41 12.17
CA VAL A 21 -10.09 4.22 11.43
C VAL A 21 -10.89 4.10 10.13
N LYS A 22 -10.16 3.90 9.03
CA LYS A 22 -10.70 3.61 7.70
C LYS A 22 -10.29 2.20 7.29
N LEU A 23 -11.22 1.45 6.70
CA LEU A 23 -10.92 0.15 6.10
C LEU A 23 -10.63 0.35 4.61
N VAL A 24 -9.47 -0.11 4.17
CA VAL A 24 -9.10 -0.18 2.76
C VAL A 24 -8.76 -1.61 2.37
N PHE A 25 -9.00 -1.98 1.11
CA PHE A 25 -8.61 -3.28 0.57
C PHE A 25 -7.43 -3.15 -0.38
N SER A 26 -6.33 -3.84 -0.03
CA SER A 26 -5.17 -3.97 -0.91
C SER A 26 -5.42 -5.05 -1.96
N ILE A 27 -5.22 -4.70 -3.23
CA ILE A 27 -5.37 -5.60 -4.39
C ILE A 27 -3.99 -5.94 -4.98
N GLY A 28 -3.84 -7.18 -5.42
CA GLY A 28 -2.56 -7.74 -5.84
C GLY A 28 -1.95 -8.61 -4.74
N GLY A 29 -0.76 -8.25 -4.30
CA GLY A 29 -0.03 -8.89 -3.20
C GLY A 29 1.43 -9.18 -3.54
N ARG A 30 2.10 -9.78 -2.56
CA ARG A 30 3.51 -10.19 -2.66
C ARG A 30 3.68 -11.47 -3.47
N GLY A 31 4.78 -11.56 -4.22
CA GLY A 31 5.22 -12.77 -4.93
C GLY A 31 4.55 -13.06 -6.28
N THR A 32 5.03 -14.12 -6.94
CA THR A 32 4.79 -14.37 -8.37
C THR A 32 3.51 -15.13 -8.70
N LYS A 33 2.74 -15.55 -7.69
CA LYS A 33 1.55 -16.42 -7.90
C LYS A 33 0.40 -15.68 -8.57
N TYR A 34 0.19 -14.41 -8.24
CA TYR A 34 -0.89 -13.57 -8.75
C TYR A 34 -0.34 -12.24 -9.27
N PRO A 35 0.50 -12.26 -10.32
CA PRO A 35 1.06 -11.05 -10.89
C PRO A 35 -0.04 -10.23 -11.58
N PHE A 36 0.22 -8.95 -11.81
CA PHE A 36 -0.57 -8.20 -12.80
C PHE A 36 -0.24 -8.77 -14.18
N SER A 37 -1.16 -9.53 -14.78
CA SER A 37 -0.98 -10.15 -16.10
C SER A 37 -2.33 -10.27 -16.82
N PRO A 38 -2.92 -9.14 -17.23
CA PRO A 38 -4.18 -9.15 -17.96
C PRO A 38 -3.97 -9.73 -19.37
N ILE A 39 -4.90 -10.57 -19.81
CA ILE A 39 -4.90 -11.12 -21.18
C ILE A 39 -5.54 -10.12 -22.15
N GLU A 40 -6.63 -9.47 -21.73
CA GLU A 40 -7.34 -8.46 -22.50
C GLU A 40 -7.84 -7.33 -21.59
N LYS A 41 -7.62 -6.07 -22.01
CA LYS A 41 -7.90 -4.87 -21.20
C LYS A 41 -9.31 -4.82 -20.64
N ASN A 42 -10.31 -4.81 -21.52
CA ASN A 42 -11.68 -4.53 -21.12
C ASN A 42 -12.23 -5.62 -20.20
N TYR A 43 -11.97 -6.90 -20.53
CA TYR A 43 -12.37 -8.01 -19.66
C TYR A 43 -11.70 -7.96 -18.30
N TRP A 44 -10.43 -7.56 -18.22
CA TRP A 44 -9.76 -7.45 -16.91
C TRP A 44 -10.38 -6.33 -16.06
N CYS A 45 -10.59 -5.14 -16.65
CA CYS A 45 -11.13 -3.99 -15.93
C CYS A 45 -12.57 -4.24 -15.48
N ASP A 46 -13.43 -4.78 -16.35
CA ASP A 46 -14.82 -5.13 -16.01
C ASP A 46 -14.88 -6.16 -14.88
N ASN A 47 -14.11 -7.24 -14.98
CA ASN A 47 -14.07 -8.27 -13.95
C ASN A 47 -13.53 -7.73 -12.63
N ALA A 48 -12.49 -6.89 -12.66
CA ALA A 48 -11.94 -6.26 -11.46
C ALA A 48 -12.98 -5.36 -10.79
N VAL A 49 -13.64 -4.48 -11.54
CA VAL A 49 -14.66 -3.55 -11.01
C VAL A 49 -15.86 -4.31 -10.46
N ASP A 50 -16.39 -5.30 -11.18
CA ASP A 50 -17.58 -6.04 -10.76
C ASP A 50 -17.32 -6.93 -9.54
N SER A 51 -16.16 -7.59 -9.49
CA SER A 51 -15.77 -8.39 -8.32
C SER A 51 -15.50 -7.51 -7.10
N LEU A 52 -14.79 -6.40 -7.24
CA LEU A 52 -14.54 -5.45 -6.15
C LEU A 52 -15.85 -4.84 -5.64
N LYS A 53 -16.77 -4.43 -6.51
CA LYS A 53 -18.11 -3.99 -6.11
C LYS A 53 -18.83 -5.04 -5.27
N THR A 54 -18.73 -6.32 -5.66
CA THR A 54 -19.37 -7.42 -4.94
C THR A 54 -18.78 -7.60 -3.54
N ILE A 55 -17.45 -7.50 -3.41
CA ILE A 55 -16.77 -7.56 -2.11
C ILE A 55 -17.13 -6.33 -1.27
N ILE A 56 -16.99 -5.12 -1.82
CA ILE A 56 -17.24 -3.85 -1.13
C ILE A 56 -18.66 -3.78 -0.57
N LYS A 57 -19.67 -4.24 -1.32
CA LYS A 57 -21.06 -4.30 -0.85
C LYS A 57 -21.24 -5.08 0.45
N GLN A 58 -20.38 -6.05 0.75
CA GLN A 58 -20.43 -6.79 2.01
C GLN A 58 -19.93 -5.95 3.20
N TYR A 59 -19.07 -4.97 2.95
CA TYR A 59 -18.48 -4.09 3.96
C TYR A 59 -19.15 -2.71 4.02
N ASN A 60 -20.14 -2.44 3.16
CA ASN A 60 -21.10 -1.36 3.26
C ASN A 60 -20.50 -0.01 3.74
N ASP A 61 -20.95 0.53 4.87
CA ASP A 61 -20.59 1.85 5.44
C ASP A 61 -19.23 1.91 6.17
N ILE A 62 -18.52 0.78 6.29
CA ILE A 62 -17.19 0.75 6.93
C ILE A 62 -16.04 0.79 5.94
N PHE A 63 -16.28 0.46 4.68
CA PHE A 63 -15.29 0.51 3.61
C PHE A 63 -15.02 1.96 3.17
N ALA A 64 -13.74 2.29 2.97
CA ALA A 64 -13.31 3.64 2.60
C ALA A 64 -12.56 3.70 1.27
N GLY A 65 -11.94 2.59 0.81
CA GLY A 65 -10.98 2.71 -0.27
C GLY A 65 -10.21 1.47 -0.65
N ILE A 66 -9.35 1.61 -1.65
CA ILE A 66 -8.46 0.54 -2.12
C ILE A 66 -7.00 0.94 -2.02
N ASP A 67 -6.14 -0.07 -2.00
CA ASP A 67 -4.71 0.04 -2.13
C ASP A 67 -4.24 -0.83 -3.31
N ILE A 68 -3.32 -0.33 -4.15
CA ILE A 68 -2.76 -1.07 -5.28
C ILE A 68 -1.38 -1.59 -4.90
N ASN A 69 -1.22 -2.91 -4.76
CA ASN A 69 0.01 -3.55 -4.29
C ASN A 69 0.40 -4.78 -5.12
N TYR A 70 0.55 -4.62 -6.44
CA TYR A 70 1.17 -5.63 -7.29
C TYR A 70 2.71 -5.53 -7.22
N GLU A 71 3.38 -6.53 -6.65
CA GLU A 71 4.85 -6.63 -6.68
C GLU A 71 5.38 -7.06 -8.05
N HIS A 72 4.69 -8.00 -8.71
CA HIS A 72 5.06 -8.53 -10.02
C HIS A 72 4.10 -8.04 -11.09
N ILE A 73 4.63 -7.33 -12.09
CA ILE A 73 3.88 -6.72 -13.19
C ILE A 73 4.41 -7.33 -14.49
N ASN A 74 3.59 -8.20 -15.09
CA ASN A 74 3.90 -8.96 -16.30
C ASN A 74 3.05 -8.43 -17.44
N THR A 75 3.61 -7.46 -18.16
CA THR A 75 2.99 -6.81 -19.31
C THR A 75 3.97 -6.73 -20.47
N ASN A 76 3.44 -6.66 -21.69
CA ASN A 76 4.22 -6.41 -22.91
C ASN A 76 4.41 -4.90 -23.16
N ASP A 77 3.48 -4.06 -22.70
CA ASP A 77 3.57 -2.59 -22.77
C ASP A 77 3.66 -2.01 -21.35
N GLU A 78 4.65 -1.16 -21.11
CA GLU A 78 4.88 -0.52 -19.80
C GLU A 78 3.69 0.34 -19.33
N ASN A 79 2.87 0.82 -20.26
CA ASN A 79 1.69 1.64 -19.96
C ASN A 79 0.46 0.81 -19.59
N ASP A 80 0.42 -0.50 -19.86
CA ASP A 80 -0.77 -1.32 -19.58
C ASP A 80 -1.13 -1.31 -18.10
N PHE A 81 -0.14 -1.38 -17.20
CA PHE A 81 -0.39 -1.30 -15.76
C PHE A 81 -1.09 -0.01 -15.37
N SER A 82 -0.54 1.14 -15.79
CA SER A 82 -1.11 2.47 -15.55
C SER A 82 -2.51 2.58 -16.14
N ASN A 83 -2.67 2.20 -17.41
CA ASN A 83 -3.94 2.30 -18.14
C ASN A 83 -5.07 1.46 -17.53
N TYR A 84 -4.77 0.28 -16.99
CA TYR A 84 -5.80 -0.69 -16.59
C TYR A 84 -6.16 -0.46 -15.12
N VAL A 85 -5.15 -0.27 -14.27
CA VAL A 85 -5.37 0.09 -12.87
C VAL A 85 -6.01 1.47 -12.77
N GLY A 86 -5.60 2.43 -13.59
CA GLY A 86 -6.21 3.74 -13.68
C GLY A 86 -7.71 3.70 -14.04
N ASP A 87 -8.09 2.85 -15.00
CA ASP A 87 -9.51 2.63 -15.35
C ASP A 87 -10.30 2.08 -14.15
N VAL A 88 -9.75 1.07 -13.46
CA VAL A 88 -10.38 0.49 -12.26
C VAL A 88 -10.53 1.53 -11.15
N ILE A 89 -9.50 2.33 -10.88
CA ILE A 89 -9.55 3.41 -9.87
C ILE A 89 -10.66 4.40 -10.25
N ASN A 90 -10.66 4.91 -11.48
CA ASN A 90 -11.62 5.89 -11.94
C ASN A 90 -13.07 5.37 -11.82
N ARG A 91 -13.31 4.13 -12.27
CA ARG A 91 -14.61 3.48 -12.20
C ARG A 91 -15.07 3.23 -10.77
N LEU A 92 -14.20 2.80 -9.87
CA LEU A 92 -14.59 2.63 -8.47
C LEU A 92 -14.90 3.96 -7.79
N LYS A 93 -14.15 5.03 -8.09
CA LYS A 93 -14.47 6.37 -7.57
C LYS A 93 -15.84 6.85 -8.07
N ASN A 94 -16.12 6.70 -9.36
CA ASN A 94 -17.35 7.21 -9.96
C ASN A 94 -18.59 6.34 -9.70
N GLU A 95 -18.42 5.02 -9.69
CA GLU A 95 -19.54 4.07 -9.60
C GLU A 95 -19.80 3.56 -8.18
N VAL A 96 -18.81 3.62 -7.29
CA VAL A 96 -18.90 3.15 -5.89
C VAL A 96 -18.73 4.27 -4.88
N GLY A 97 -18.05 5.37 -5.24
CA GLY A 97 -17.83 6.50 -4.35
C GLY A 97 -16.75 6.22 -3.29
N ILE A 98 -15.64 5.57 -3.68
CA ILE A 98 -14.52 5.34 -2.77
C ILE A 98 -13.76 6.64 -2.47
N ASP A 99 -13.37 6.84 -1.21
CA ASP A 99 -12.77 8.08 -0.71
C ASP A 99 -11.24 8.04 -0.63
N VAL A 100 -10.68 6.82 -0.56
CA VAL A 100 -9.25 6.61 -0.34
C VAL A 100 -8.69 5.69 -1.42
N VAL A 101 -7.62 6.12 -2.07
CA VAL A 101 -6.83 5.33 -3.00
C VAL A 101 -5.36 5.49 -2.63
N SER A 102 -4.69 4.37 -2.38
CA SER A 102 -3.24 4.32 -2.22
C SER A 102 -2.58 3.41 -3.25
N ILE A 103 -1.29 3.61 -3.46
CA ILE A 103 -0.43 2.73 -4.25
C ILE A 103 0.80 2.35 -3.44
N ALA A 104 1.31 1.13 -3.59
CA ALA A 104 2.40 0.60 -2.76
C ALA A 104 3.66 0.25 -3.59
N PRO A 105 4.35 1.23 -4.19
CA PRO A 105 5.56 0.99 -4.98
C PRO A 105 6.75 0.50 -4.14
N SER A 106 7.68 -0.18 -4.81
CA SER A 106 8.97 -0.62 -4.29
C SER A 106 10.06 -0.40 -5.35
N HIS A 107 11.33 -0.59 -4.99
CA HIS A 107 12.45 -0.46 -5.93
C HIS A 107 12.24 -1.20 -7.26
N ALA A 108 11.71 -2.43 -7.20
CA ALA A 108 11.65 -3.33 -8.34
C ALA A 108 10.55 -2.98 -9.36
N ASN A 109 9.51 -2.26 -8.93
CA ASN A 109 8.33 -1.97 -9.75
C ASN A 109 8.01 -0.47 -9.85
N ASP A 110 8.87 0.39 -9.27
CA ASP A 110 8.68 1.84 -9.17
C ASP A 110 8.36 2.51 -10.52
N ASN A 111 8.97 2.06 -11.61
CA ASN A 111 8.70 2.63 -12.94
C ASN A 111 7.23 2.51 -13.36
N TYR A 112 6.58 1.37 -13.09
CA TYR A 112 5.16 1.18 -13.43
C TYR A 112 4.24 2.05 -12.55
N TYR A 113 4.57 2.15 -11.26
CA TYR A 113 3.80 2.98 -10.32
C TYR A 113 3.99 4.48 -10.56
N LYS A 114 5.17 4.91 -11.02
CA LYS A 114 5.39 6.28 -11.50
C LYS A 114 4.52 6.63 -12.68
N LEU A 115 4.39 5.72 -13.66
CA LEU A 115 3.49 5.92 -14.80
C LEU A 115 2.02 6.00 -14.36
N LEU A 116 1.61 5.15 -13.41
CA LEU A 116 0.27 5.22 -12.82
C LEU A 116 0.03 6.53 -12.09
N TYR A 117 0.97 6.93 -11.21
CA TYR A 117 0.85 8.14 -10.43
C TYR A 117 0.85 9.39 -11.31
N SER A 118 1.75 9.48 -12.28
CA SER A 118 1.81 10.61 -13.22
C SER A 118 0.49 10.82 -13.99
N ALA A 119 -0.15 9.73 -14.40
CA ALA A 119 -1.42 9.78 -15.13
C ALA A 119 -2.65 10.02 -14.23
N HIS A 120 -2.59 9.61 -12.95
CA HIS A 120 -3.75 9.57 -12.04
C HIS A 120 -3.48 10.23 -10.68
N ALA A 121 -2.57 11.21 -10.61
CA ALA A 121 -2.14 11.80 -9.35
C ALA A 121 -3.31 12.36 -8.53
N ASP A 122 -4.26 13.05 -9.15
CA ASP A 122 -5.43 13.62 -8.48
C ASP A 122 -6.37 12.55 -7.91
N ASP A 123 -6.30 11.33 -8.44
CA ASP A 123 -7.11 10.22 -7.98
C ASP A 123 -6.48 9.43 -6.83
N ILE A 124 -5.17 9.60 -6.61
CA ILE A 124 -4.37 8.89 -5.62
C ILE A 124 -4.10 9.79 -4.41
N ASN A 125 -4.47 9.30 -3.22
CA ASN A 125 -4.30 10.02 -1.96
C ASN A 125 -2.92 9.78 -1.33
N TRP A 126 -2.43 8.54 -1.37
CA TRP A 126 -1.23 8.12 -0.67
C TRP A 126 -0.32 7.24 -1.53
N VAL A 127 0.99 7.39 -1.34
CA VAL A 127 2.02 6.56 -1.94
C VAL A 127 2.78 5.87 -0.81
N ASP A 128 2.49 4.60 -0.62
CA ASP A 128 2.98 3.75 0.46
C ASP A 128 4.29 3.10 0.02
N TYR A 129 5.37 3.90 -0.11
CA TYR A 129 6.62 3.40 -0.67
C TYR A 129 7.31 2.41 0.28
N GLN A 130 7.58 1.21 -0.22
CA GLN A 130 8.14 0.08 0.54
C GLN A 130 9.67 0.19 0.67
N PHE A 131 10.16 1.09 1.53
CA PHE A 131 11.61 1.31 1.74
C PHE A 131 12.37 0.04 2.15
N TYR A 132 11.70 -0.88 2.86
CA TYR A 132 12.24 -2.17 3.29
C TYR A 132 12.48 -3.18 2.16
N MET A 133 12.11 -2.88 0.90
CA MET A 133 12.32 -3.76 -0.26
C MET A 133 13.68 -3.54 -0.96
N GLN A 134 14.55 -2.69 -0.41
CA GLN A 134 15.92 -2.50 -0.90
C GLN A 134 16.88 -2.15 0.26
N PRO A 135 18.17 -2.49 0.18
CA PRO A 135 19.15 -2.07 1.18
C PRO A 135 19.28 -0.54 1.25
N ILE A 136 19.17 0.02 2.45
CA ILE A 136 19.36 1.44 2.79
C ILE A 136 20.08 1.51 4.15
N PRO A 137 21.41 1.27 4.19
CA PRO A 137 22.18 1.14 5.42
C PRO A 137 22.41 2.44 6.20
N THR A 138 22.17 3.63 5.61
CA THR A 138 22.49 4.91 6.25
C THR A 138 21.36 5.93 6.17
N GLU A 139 21.29 6.84 7.13
CA GLU A 139 20.32 7.96 7.12
C GLU A 139 20.48 8.82 5.86
N ASN A 140 21.71 9.07 5.41
CA ASN A 140 21.95 9.88 4.21
C ASN A 140 21.39 9.22 2.94
N GLU A 141 21.55 7.90 2.79
CA GLU A 141 20.96 7.15 1.67
C GLU A 141 19.44 7.15 1.74
N PHE A 142 18.87 7.00 2.94
CA PHE A 142 17.43 7.06 3.16
C PHE A 142 16.88 8.43 2.76
N LEU A 143 17.46 9.52 3.27
CA LEU A 143 17.04 10.89 2.96
C LEU A 143 17.21 11.19 1.46
N SER A 144 18.28 10.71 0.84
CA SER A 144 18.51 10.91 -0.60
C SER A 144 17.42 10.23 -1.43
N LEU A 145 17.07 8.99 -1.09
CA LEU A 145 15.97 8.27 -1.74
C LEU A 145 14.63 8.96 -1.48
N PHE A 146 14.32 9.29 -0.23
CA PHE A 146 13.09 9.98 0.15
C PHE A 146 12.89 11.28 -0.63
N LEU A 147 13.92 12.14 -0.68
CA LEU A 147 13.85 13.39 -1.43
C LEU A 147 13.70 13.18 -2.93
N SER A 148 14.25 12.09 -3.48
CA SER A 148 14.01 11.72 -4.87
C SER A 148 12.57 11.30 -5.11
N LEU A 149 12.02 10.44 -4.26
CA LEU A 149 10.64 9.98 -4.36
C LEU A 149 9.64 11.12 -4.15
N ALA A 150 9.92 12.04 -3.22
CA ALA A 150 9.06 13.19 -2.97
C ALA A 150 8.94 14.13 -4.19
N ARG A 151 9.94 14.17 -5.08
CA ARG A 151 9.86 14.92 -6.35
C ARG A 151 8.98 14.23 -7.39
N GLU A 152 8.91 12.90 -7.35
CA GLU A 152 8.18 12.07 -8.31
C GLU A 152 6.72 11.87 -7.88
N TYR A 153 6.49 11.64 -6.58
CA TYR A 153 5.20 11.26 -5.99
C TYR A 153 4.51 12.36 -5.17
N ALA A 154 5.07 13.57 -5.16
CA ALA A 154 4.70 14.67 -4.28
C ALA A 154 4.91 14.38 -2.78
N LEU A 155 5.51 15.35 -2.08
CA LEU A 155 5.93 15.20 -0.68
C LEU A 155 4.74 14.89 0.25
N GLU A 156 3.62 15.57 0.04
CA GLU A 156 2.43 15.51 0.87
C GLU A 156 1.66 14.18 0.77
N LYS A 157 1.95 13.35 -0.24
CA LYS A 157 1.31 12.04 -0.44
C LYS A 157 2.22 10.86 -0.13
N LEU A 158 3.53 11.08 -0.06
CA LEU A 158 4.52 10.04 0.17
C LEU A 158 4.55 9.60 1.65
N LEU A 159 4.23 8.34 1.90
CA LEU A 159 4.37 7.70 3.20
C LEU A 159 5.65 6.84 3.26
N VAL A 160 6.28 6.81 4.43
CA VAL A 160 7.49 6.02 4.65
C VAL A 160 7.12 4.62 5.15
N GLY A 161 7.42 3.59 4.37
CA GLY A 161 7.16 2.19 4.72
C GLY A 161 8.20 1.53 5.59
N ALA A 162 7.74 0.80 6.61
CA ALA A 162 8.55 -0.17 7.36
C ALA A 162 7.93 -1.57 7.30
N SER A 163 8.77 -2.60 7.49
CA SER A 163 8.32 -3.98 7.59
C SER A 163 8.69 -4.62 8.92
N THR A 164 7.78 -5.45 9.43
CA THR A 164 7.95 -6.32 10.59
C THR A 164 8.02 -7.79 10.22
N ASP A 165 7.87 -8.11 8.94
CA ASP A 165 8.10 -9.44 8.43
C ASP A 165 9.60 -9.78 8.57
N PRO A 166 9.96 -10.85 9.29
CA PRO A 166 11.36 -11.22 9.51
C PRO A 166 12.12 -11.51 8.20
N ARG A 167 11.40 -11.81 7.10
CA ARG A 167 11.99 -12.04 5.78
C ARG A 167 12.47 -10.76 5.09
N ASP A 168 11.92 -9.61 5.49
CA ASP A 168 12.29 -8.29 4.96
C ASP A 168 13.35 -7.61 5.83
N GLY A 169 13.73 -8.24 6.94
CA GLY A 169 14.72 -7.72 7.88
C GLY A 169 16.10 -7.51 7.25
N GLY A 170 16.81 -6.48 7.73
CA GLY A 170 18.20 -6.22 7.37
C GLY A 170 18.42 -5.26 6.19
N ASN A 171 17.37 -4.96 5.41
CA ASN A 171 17.44 -3.97 4.35
C ASN A 171 17.55 -2.55 4.90
N VAL A 172 16.76 -2.22 5.93
CA VAL A 172 16.80 -0.92 6.62
C VAL A 172 17.02 -1.17 8.11
N PRO A 173 18.16 -0.77 8.69
CA PRO A 173 18.35 -0.82 10.14
C PRO A 173 17.30 -0.01 10.89
N LEU A 174 16.81 -0.52 12.03
CA LEU A 174 15.75 0.13 12.81
C LEU A 174 16.17 1.53 13.31
N ASP A 175 17.42 1.68 13.74
CA ASP A 175 17.99 2.96 14.17
C ASP A 175 18.04 3.97 13.02
N VAL A 176 18.44 3.53 11.82
CA VAL A 176 18.40 4.35 10.60
C VAL A 176 16.98 4.80 10.27
N PHE A 177 16.00 3.89 10.32
CA PHE A 177 14.59 4.21 10.09
C PHE A 177 14.07 5.26 11.10
N VAL A 178 14.26 5.01 12.40
CA VAL A 178 13.79 5.88 13.48
C VAL A 178 14.47 7.25 13.43
N GLN A 179 15.79 7.29 13.23
CA GLN A 179 16.55 8.53 13.12
C GLN A 179 16.06 9.36 11.93
N THR A 180 15.89 8.73 10.76
CA THR A 180 15.45 9.42 9.55
C THR A 180 14.02 9.95 9.70
N CYS A 181 13.08 9.15 10.19
CA CYS A 181 11.71 9.60 10.45
C CYS A 181 11.68 10.76 11.46
N THR A 182 12.49 10.70 12.51
CA THR A 182 12.63 11.79 13.49
C THR A 182 13.14 13.07 12.83
N ASN A 183 14.11 12.96 11.91
CA ASN A 183 14.62 14.08 11.14
C ASN A 183 13.52 14.69 10.25
N LEU A 184 12.80 13.86 9.49
CA LEU A 184 11.68 14.31 8.63
C LEU A 184 10.56 14.98 9.44
N ILE A 185 10.22 14.48 10.63
CA ILE A 185 9.25 15.11 11.53
C ILE A 185 9.72 16.52 11.95
N LYS A 186 10.99 16.67 12.36
CA LYS A 186 11.56 17.97 12.75
C LYS A 186 11.46 19.00 11.64
N HIS A 187 11.61 18.57 10.39
CA HIS A 187 11.49 19.43 9.21
C HIS A 187 10.07 19.54 8.63
N LYS A 188 9.07 18.93 9.27
CA LYS A 188 7.66 18.89 8.81
C LYS A 188 7.52 18.31 7.38
N SER A 189 8.39 17.37 7.05
CA SER A 189 8.42 16.72 5.74
C SER A 189 7.84 15.31 5.76
N LEU A 190 7.49 14.77 6.94
CA LEU A 190 6.89 13.44 7.05
C LEU A 190 5.36 13.51 7.00
N SER A 191 4.78 13.03 5.89
CA SER A 191 3.32 12.96 5.70
C SER A 191 2.69 11.80 6.48
N GLY A 192 3.45 10.71 6.67
CA GLY A 192 3.05 9.59 7.51
C GLY A 192 3.94 8.36 7.32
N ILE A 193 3.56 7.28 7.99
CA ILE A 193 4.25 5.98 8.00
C ILE A 193 3.19 4.90 7.76
N PHE A 194 3.54 3.87 6.99
CA PHE A 194 2.76 2.62 6.94
C PHE A 194 3.65 1.44 7.34
N ILE A 195 3.03 0.38 7.88
CA ILE A 195 3.74 -0.79 8.40
C ILE A 195 3.21 -2.08 7.75
N TRP A 196 4.10 -2.86 7.15
CA TRP A 196 3.83 -4.22 6.68
C TRP A 196 4.46 -5.24 7.65
N ASN A 197 3.75 -5.93 8.52
CA ASN A 197 2.31 -6.06 8.63
C ASN A 197 1.95 -6.39 10.09
N ALA A 198 0.65 -6.37 10.42
CA ALA A 198 0.18 -6.60 11.79
C ALA A 198 0.34 -8.07 12.26
N ASN A 199 0.29 -9.06 11.36
CA ASN A 199 0.28 -10.48 11.75
C ASN A 199 1.61 -10.91 12.39
N ASP A 200 2.72 -10.36 11.90
CA ASP A 200 4.05 -10.69 12.43
C ASP A 200 4.29 -10.09 13.83
N TYR A 201 3.53 -9.06 14.23
CA TYR A 201 3.54 -8.57 15.62
C TYR A 201 2.85 -9.53 16.59
N GLU A 202 1.73 -10.13 16.20
CA GLU A 202 1.02 -11.09 17.06
C GLU A 202 1.88 -12.31 17.34
N LYS A 203 2.60 -12.82 16.32
CA LYS A 203 3.49 -13.96 16.49
C LYS A 203 4.62 -13.67 17.49
N ILE A 204 5.25 -12.49 17.39
CA ILE A 204 6.29 -12.06 18.33
C ILE A 204 5.71 -11.87 19.75
N ALA A 205 4.53 -11.27 19.87
CA ALA A 205 3.87 -11.06 21.16
C ALA A 205 3.45 -12.38 21.83
N LEU A 206 2.91 -13.34 21.06
CA LEU A 206 2.59 -14.68 21.56
C LEU A 206 3.85 -15.44 21.98
N ASP A 207 4.91 -15.41 21.18
CA ASP A 207 6.17 -16.09 21.50
C ASP A 207 6.81 -15.54 22.80
N ILE A 208 6.62 -14.25 23.12
CA ILE A 208 7.08 -13.65 24.39
C ILE A 208 6.19 -14.08 25.57
N LEU A 209 4.89 -14.25 25.34
CA LEU A 209 3.92 -14.62 26.39
C LEU A 209 3.93 -16.13 26.71
N THR A 210 4.31 -16.99 25.76
CA THR A 210 4.33 -18.46 25.95
C THR A 210 5.71 -19.03 26.30
N ASN A 211 6.77 -18.21 26.24
CA ASN A 211 8.13 -18.60 26.66
C ASN A 211 8.52 -18.07 28.07
N ASN A 212 7.54 -17.74 28.91
CA ASN A 212 7.68 -17.57 30.35
C ASN A 212 6.90 -18.65 31.11
#